data_AF-A0A836CDD0-F1
#
_entry.id   AF-A0A836CDD0-F1
#
_cell.length_a   1.000
_cell.length_b   1.000
_cell.length_c   1.000
_cell.angle_alpha   90.00
_cell.angle_beta   90.00
_cell.angle_gamma   90.00
#
_symmetry.space_group_name_H-M   'P 1'
#
loop_
_entity.id
_entity.type
_entity.pdbx_description
1 polymer ?
#
loop_
_entity_poly.entity_id
_entity_poly.type
_entity_poly.pdbx_seq_one_letter_code
_entity_poly.pdbx_strand_id
1 'polypeptide(L)'
;MAISVLRAALLLALAACCRTAKAGAQVPAFGKCGGRDHAGPTECVEGSTCQYKDEYYSQCLWEPKKGATPRYHYEQCGGIGYSGDTSCVPGWTCKVLGDYYSQCVPKGGRRRDLTGEAKAWGQCGGKAFPGPAACEEGTTCKYQNDYYSQCIPDPKVGETPRYHYEQCGGIGYSGACTCVPGWTCKFMSAYYSQCVPEDRALTVAAKAWGQCGGKGFPGPATCEEGTTCKLQNDYYSQCIPDPKKGETPRYHYEQCGGIGYVGAYDCVPGWTCKYMSDYYSQCVPKNRLLL
;
A
#
# COMPACT_ATOMS: atom_id res chain seq x y z
N MET A 1 -74.56 52.15 -2.47
CA MET A 1 -74.91 53.32 -3.31
C MET A 1 -73.72 54.26 -3.25
N ALA A 2 -73.06 54.74 -4.29
CA ALA A 2 -73.16 54.70 -5.74
C ALA A 2 -71.75 55.17 -6.22
N ILE A 3 -71.07 54.47 -7.12
CA ILE A 3 -71.08 54.67 -8.58
C ILE A 3 -70.67 56.10 -9.01
N SER A 4 -69.57 56.14 -9.78
CA SER A 4 -69.15 57.16 -10.76
C SER A 4 -68.80 58.53 -10.18
N VAL A 5 -67.69 59.18 -10.56
CA VAL A 5 -67.56 59.96 -11.80
C VAL A 5 -66.06 60.15 -12.17
N LEU A 6 -65.70 59.83 -13.43
CA LEU A 6 -64.54 60.22 -14.28
C LEU A 6 -63.11 59.81 -13.82
N ARG A 7 -62.33 58.90 -14.44
CA ARG A 7 -61.83 58.69 -15.83
C ARG A 7 -61.08 59.87 -16.49
N ALA A 8 -59.75 59.87 -16.37
CA ALA A 8 -58.66 60.29 -17.30
C ALA A 8 -57.41 60.58 -16.43
N ALA A 9 -56.18 60.11 -16.63
CA ALA A 9 -55.44 59.53 -17.74
C ALA A 9 -54.36 58.58 -17.13
N LEU A 10 -54.24 57.35 -17.60
CA LEU A 10 -53.25 56.90 -18.60
C LEU A 10 -51.81 56.77 -18.06
N LEU A 11 -51.44 55.52 -17.77
CA LEU A 11 -50.15 54.84 -18.03
C LEU A 11 -48.87 55.70 -18.07
N LEU A 12 -48.01 55.57 -17.05
CA LEU A 12 -46.54 55.76 -17.12
C LEU A 12 -45.92 54.73 -16.15
N ALA A 13 -45.71 53.50 -16.60
CA ALA A 13 -44.49 53.01 -17.24
C ALA A 13 -43.40 52.65 -16.21
N LEU A 14 -43.13 51.34 -16.12
CA LEU A 14 -41.90 50.76 -15.61
C LEU A 14 -40.69 51.49 -16.20
N ALA A 15 -40.05 52.37 -15.44
CA ALA A 15 -38.69 52.79 -15.72
C ALA A 15 -37.74 51.72 -15.17
N ALA A 16 -37.75 50.55 -15.82
CA ALA A 16 -36.55 49.74 -15.91
C ALA A 16 -35.45 50.69 -16.38
N CYS A 17 -34.37 50.79 -15.60
CA CYS A 17 -33.17 51.53 -15.99
C CYS A 17 -32.54 50.78 -17.17
N CYS A 18 -33.14 50.92 -18.35
CA CYS A 18 -32.60 50.47 -19.61
C CYS A 18 -31.50 51.45 -19.95
N ARG A 19 -30.32 51.23 -19.35
CA ARG A 19 -29.08 51.79 -19.87
C ARG A 19 -28.99 51.30 -21.31
N THR A 20 -29.22 52.20 -22.26
CA THR A 20 -28.87 51.99 -23.66
C THR A 20 -27.36 51.88 -23.74
N ALA A 21 -26.83 50.67 -23.51
CA ALA A 21 -25.47 50.33 -23.86
C ALA A 21 -25.40 50.45 -25.38
N LYS A 22 -24.67 51.45 -25.85
CA LYS A 22 -24.27 51.56 -27.26
C LYS A 22 -23.46 50.30 -27.55
N ALA A 23 -24.06 49.34 -28.25
CA ALA A 23 -23.39 48.10 -28.62
C ALA A 23 -22.24 48.44 -29.58
N GLY A 24 -21.05 48.68 -29.03
CA GLY A 24 -19.81 48.56 -29.81
C GLY A 24 -19.76 47.14 -30.34
N ALA A 25 -19.59 46.97 -31.65
CA ALA A 25 -19.48 45.66 -32.25
C ALA A 25 -18.24 44.97 -31.66
N GLN A 26 -18.42 44.02 -30.76
CA GLN A 26 -17.29 43.31 -30.18
C GLN A 26 -16.62 42.45 -31.24
N VAL A 27 -15.29 42.47 -31.28
CA VAL A 27 -14.48 41.65 -32.18
C VAL A 27 -14.56 40.20 -31.69
N PRO A 28 -15.06 39.25 -32.49
CA PRO A 28 -15.05 37.84 -32.12
C PRO A 28 -13.61 37.36 -31.90
N ALA A 29 -13.44 36.31 -31.10
CA ALA A 29 -12.13 35.75 -30.88
C ALA A 29 -11.46 35.37 -32.21
N PHE A 30 -10.14 35.55 -32.24
CA PHE A 30 -9.28 35.47 -33.42
C PHE A 30 -9.51 36.57 -34.48
N GLY A 31 -10.43 37.51 -34.26
CA GLY A 31 -10.59 38.69 -35.13
C GLY A 31 -9.50 39.75 -34.91
N LYS A 32 -9.24 40.56 -35.95
CA LYS A 32 -8.33 41.72 -35.87
C LYS A 32 -8.95 42.81 -35.00
N CYS A 33 -8.25 43.22 -33.95
CA CYS A 33 -8.70 44.22 -32.98
C CYS A 33 -7.78 45.45 -32.89
N GLY A 34 -6.70 45.51 -33.67
CA GLY A 34 -5.79 46.65 -33.66
C GLY A 34 -4.69 46.57 -34.73
N GLY A 35 -3.84 47.60 -34.75
CA GLY A 35 -2.78 47.82 -35.73
C GLY A 35 -2.85 49.22 -36.37
N ARG A 36 -1.76 49.69 -36.98
CA ARG A 36 -1.70 50.93 -37.75
C ARG A 36 -2.77 50.87 -38.85
N ASP A 37 -3.54 51.95 -38.95
CA ASP A 37 -4.69 52.13 -39.85
C ASP A 37 -5.91 51.22 -39.61
N HIS A 38 -6.01 50.58 -38.43
CA HIS A 38 -7.22 49.83 -38.05
C HIS A 38 -8.36 50.78 -37.64
N ALA A 39 -9.40 50.89 -38.46
CA ALA A 39 -10.61 51.69 -38.18
C ALA A 39 -11.78 50.86 -37.59
N GLY A 40 -11.56 49.56 -37.37
CA GLY A 40 -12.57 48.64 -36.86
C GLY A 40 -12.69 48.66 -35.33
N PRO A 41 -13.59 47.85 -34.77
CA PRO A 41 -13.72 47.73 -33.33
C PRO A 41 -12.44 47.19 -32.69
N THR A 42 -12.18 47.63 -31.46
CA THR A 42 -10.97 47.31 -30.69
C THR A 42 -11.26 46.51 -29.42
N GLU A 43 -12.53 46.43 -29.02
CA GLU A 43 -12.98 45.63 -27.88
C GLU A 43 -13.30 44.20 -28.32
N CYS A 44 -12.68 43.23 -27.66
CA CYS A 44 -12.91 41.81 -27.91
C CYS A 44 -14.16 41.31 -27.19
N VAL A 45 -14.76 40.21 -27.68
CA VAL A 45 -15.84 39.50 -26.98
C VAL A 45 -15.39 39.02 -25.60
N GLU A 46 -16.35 38.92 -24.68
CA GLU A 46 -16.12 38.55 -23.28
C GLU A 46 -15.24 37.29 -23.14
N GLY A 47 -14.17 37.38 -22.35
CA GLY A 47 -13.21 36.28 -22.13
C GLY A 47 -11.99 36.27 -23.07
N SER A 48 -11.92 37.18 -24.04
CA SER A 48 -10.76 37.36 -24.91
C SER A 48 -10.15 38.76 -24.78
N THR A 49 -8.83 38.87 -24.96
CA THR A 49 -8.09 40.14 -24.91
C THR A 49 -7.36 40.43 -26.21
N CYS A 50 -7.32 41.71 -26.59
CA CYS A 50 -6.64 42.16 -27.80
C CYS A 50 -5.13 42.07 -27.58
N GLN A 51 -4.49 41.06 -28.18
CA GLN A 51 -3.06 40.86 -28.07
C GLN A 51 -2.34 41.49 -29.25
N TYR A 52 -1.40 42.38 -28.93
CA TYR A 52 -0.48 42.96 -29.90
C TYR A 52 0.38 41.87 -30.56
N LYS A 53 0.44 41.86 -31.89
CA LYS A 53 1.37 40.99 -32.64
C LYS A 53 2.48 41.82 -33.26
N ASP A 54 2.10 42.84 -34.01
CA ASP A 54 3.02 43.78 -34.65
C ASP A 54 2.34 45.14 -34.86
N GLU A 55 3.08 46.06 -35.47
CA GLU A 55 2.65 47.44 -35.67
C GLU A 55 1.35 47.55 -36.50
N TYR A 56 1.06 46.60 -37.38
CA TYR A 56 -0.09 46.62 -38.30
C TYR A 56 -1.20 45.65 -37.90
N TYR A 57 -0.96 44.79 -36.91
CA TYR A 57 -1.86 43.71 -36.52
C TYR A 57 -1.88 43.42 -35.02
N SER A 58 -3.08 43.44 -34.45
CA SER A 58 -3.40 42.91 -33.12
C SER A 58 -4.64 42.04 -33.23
N GLN A 59 -4.70 40.96 -32.47
CA GLN A 59 -5.74 39.94 -32.57
C GLN A 59 -6.35 39.62 -31.22
N CYS A 60 -7.68 39.47 -31.17
CA CYS A 60 -8.36 38.98 -29.98
C CYS A 60 -7.97 37.53 -29.74
N LEU A 61 -7.31 37.24 -28.62
CA LEU A 61 -6.98 35.89 -28.22
C LEU A 61 -7.66 35.60 -26.89
N TRP A 62 -8.17 34.38 -26.73
CA TRP A 62 -8.71 33.93 -25.46
C TRP A 62 -7.62 34.00 -24.40
N GLU A 63 -7.88 34.67 -23.29
CA GLU A 63 -7.03 34.48 -22.13
C GLU A 63 -7.29 33.09 -21.57
N PRO A 64 -6.25 32.39 -21.08
CA PRO A 64 -6.49 31.21 -20.26
C PRO A 64 -7.26 31.68 -19.02
N LYS A 65 -8.55 31.32 -18.94
CA LYS A 65 -9.40 31.71 -17.82
C LYS A 65 -8.74 31.25 -16.51
N LYS A 66 -8.39 32.19 -15.64
CA LYS A 66 -8.21 31.89 -14.21
C LYS A 66 -9.55 31.38 -13.70
N GLY A 67 -9.65 30.06 -13.53
CA GLY A 67 -10.90 29.37 -13.15
C GLY A 67 -11.53 28.49 -14.23
N ALA A 68 -10.85 28.23 -15.35
CA ALA A 68 -11.23 27.17 -16.29
C ALA A 68 -11.26 25.81 -15.58
N THR A 69 -12.40 25.11 -15.62
CA THR A 69 -12.47 23.72 -15.17
C THR A 69 -11.73 22.86 -16.19
N PRO A 70 -10.67 22.14 -15.79
CA PRO A 70 -9.96 21.26 -16.71
C PRO A 70 -10.93 20.24 -17.32
N ARG A 71 -10.84 20.03 -18.63
CA ARG A 71 -11.71 19.11 -19.37
C ARG A 71 -11.54 17.69 -18.85
N TYR A 72 -12.67 17.03 -18.63
CA TYR A 72 -12.72 15.70 -18.03
C TYR A 72 -12.29 14.62 -19.04
N HIS A 73 -12.22 13.38 -18.58
CA HIS A 73 -11.65 12.26 -19.32
C HIS A 73 -12.30 12.12 -20.71
N TYR A 74 -11.50 12.14 -21.78
CA TYR A 74 -11.95 12.02 -23.19
C TYR A 74 -12.79 13.18 -23.75
N GLU A 75 -12.87 14.31 -23.06
CA GLU A 75 -13.56 15.49 -23.59
C GLU A 75 -12.75 16.21 -24.69
N GLN A 76 -13.46 16.94 -25.56
CA GLN A 76 -12.83 17.80 -26.56
C GLN A 76 -12.07 18.95 -25.89
N CYS A 77 -10.81 19.13 -26.24
CA CYS A 77 -9.92 20.15 -25.67
C CYS A 77 -9.27 21.02 -26.75
N GLY A 78 -9.72 20.93 -28.00
CA GLY A 78 -9.17 21.73 -29.10
C GLY A 78 -9.78 21.39 -30.45
N GLY A 79 -9.32 22.11 -31.48
CA GLY A 79 -9.79 22.04 -32.85
C GLY A 79 -10.09 23.42 -33.44
N ILE A 80 -10.05 23.56 -34.76
CA ILE A 80 -10.47 24.78 -35.48
C ILE A 80 -11.92 25.09 -35.11
N GLY A 81 -12.18 26.30 -34.61
CA GLY A 81 -13.50 26.76 -34.17
C GLY A 81 -13.89 26.38 -32.73
N TYR A 82 -13.04 25.65 -32.00
CA TYR A 82 -13.27 25.34 -30.60
C TYR A 82 -12.98 26.55 -29.70
N SER A 83 -13.97 26.95 -28.90
CA SER A 83 -13.90 28.10 -27.97
C SER A 83 -13.88 27.71 -26.48
N GLY A 84 -13.86 26.40 -26.19
CA GLY A 84 -13.81 25.89 -24.82
C GLY A 84 -12.39 25.81 -24.24
N ASP A 85 -12.28 25.31 -23.01
CA ASP A 85 -10.98 25.18 -22.34
C ASP A 85 -10.11 24.11 -23.01
N THR A 86 -8.83 24.44 -23.21
CA THR A 86 -7.85 23.56 -23.87
C THR A 86 -7.02 22.73 -22.88
N SER A 87 -7.24 22.96 -21.59
CA SER A 87 -6.56 22.28 -20.50
C SER A 87 -7.33 21.04 -20.07
N CYS A 88 -6.64 19.91 -19.93
CA CYS A 88 -7.20 18.67 -19.40
C CYS A 88 -6.92 18.53 -17.90
N VAL A 89 -7.71 17.72 -17.20
CA VAL A 89 -7.45 17.35 -15.79
C VAL A 89 -6.02 16.81 -15.59
N PRO A 90 -5.44 16.94 -14.37
CA PRO A 90 -4.11 16.38 -14.09
C PRO A 90 -3.96 14.92 -14.54
N GLY A 91 -2.81 14.59 -15.14
CA GLY A 91 -2.57 13.27 -15.76
C GLY A 91 -3.06 13.09 -17.20
N TRP A 92 -3.81 14.07 -17.74
CA TRP A 92 -4.34 14.04 -19.11
C TRP A 92 -3.71 15.11 -20.00
N THR A 93 -3.62 14.84 -21.29
CA THR A 93 -3.07 15.77 -22.29
C THR A 93 -4.05 15.93 -23.43
N CYS A 94 -4.13 17.16 -23.93
CA CYS A 94 -4.90 17.42 -25.12
C CYS A 94 -4.13 16.88 -26.33
N LYS A 95 -4.60 15.78 -26.93
CA LYS A 95 -4.01 15.21 -28.14
C LYS A 95 -4.83 15.64 -29.34
N VAL A 96 -4.15 16.25 -30.32
CA VAL A 96 -4.75 16.56 -31.62
C VAL A 96 -5.08 15.25 -32.33
N LEU A 97 -6.35 15.04 -32.66
CA LEU A 97 -6.81 13.88 -33.44
C LEU A 97 -7.20 14.27 -34.87
N GLY A 98 -7.42 15.54 -35.12
CA GLY A 98 -7.59 16.15 -36.43
C GLY A 98 -7.71 17.67 -36.33
N ASP A 99 -7.77 18.33 -37.47
CA ASP A 99 -7.74 19.80 -37.55
C ASP A 99 -8.89 20.46 -36.78
N TYR A 100 -10.06 19.82 -36.76
CA TYR A 100 -11.27 20.32 -36.08
C TYR A 100 -11.50 19.68 -34.70
N TYR A 101 -10.64 18.75 -34.25
CA TYR A 101 -10.90 17.98 -33.04
C TYR A 101 -9.62 17.51 -32.33
N SER A 102 -9.45 17.98 -31.09
CA SER A 102 -8.47 17.48 -30.14
C SER A 102 -9.18 16.94 -28.92
N GLN A 103 -8.67 15.84 -28.36
CA GLN A 103 -9.30 15.14 -27.24
C GLN A 103 -8.33 15.00 -26.07
N CYS A 104 -8.85 15.16 -24.84
CA CYS A 104 -8.12 14.80 -23.65
C CYS A 104 -7.90 13.29 -23.63
N VAL A 105 -6.65 12.86 -23.77
CA VAL A 105 -6.26 11.46 -23.63
C VAL A 105 -5.34 11.32 -22.42
N PRO A 106 -5.24 10.12 -21.81
CA PRO A 106 -4.22 9.87 -20.81
C PRO A 106 -2.86 10.26 -21.38
N LYS A 107 -2.03 10.95 -20.60
CA LYS A 107 -0.64 11.20 -21.00
C LYS A 107 0.03 9.85 -21.23
N GLY A 108 0.14 9.47 -22.50
CA GLY A 108 0.73 8.21 -22.92
C GLY A 108 2.14 8.12 -22.35
N GLY A 109 2.31 7.21 -21.40
CA GLY A 109 3.52 7.12 -20.59
C GLY A 109 4.76 6.92 -21.45
N ARG A 110 5.56 7.97 -21.55
CA ARG A 110 7.02 7.87 -21.60
C ARG A 110 7.63 9.04 -20.84
N ARG A 111 8.06 8.69 -19.62
CA ARG A 111 9.10 9.31 -18.77
C ARG A 111 9.10 10.83 -18.67
N ARG A 112 8.58 11.32 -17.54
CA ARG A 112 9.34 11.97 -16.45
C ARG A 112 8.34 12.66 -15.53
N ASP A 113 7.75 11.89 -14.62
CA ASP A 113 7.36 12.43 -13.32
C ASP A 113 7.46 11.30 -12.30
N LEU A 114 8.65 11.16 -11.72
CA LEU A 114 8.98 10.21 -10.66
C LEU A 114 8.61 10.82 -9.30
N THR A 115 7.42 11.40 -9.21
CA THR A 115 6.89 12.03 -7.98
C THR A 115 5.58 11.39 -7.52
N GLY A 116 5.15 10.30 -8.16
CA GLY A 116 4.00 9.52 -7.73
C GLY A 116 4.38 8.45 -6.71
N GLU A 117 3.52 8.25 -5.72
CA GLU A 117 3.57 7.09 -4.83
C GLU A 117 2.78 5.91 -5.44
N ALA A 118 3.33 4.70 -5.34
CA ALA A 118 2.64 3.46 -5.66
C ALA A 118 1.49 3.24 -4.66
N LYS A 119 0.28 2.99 -5.18
CA LYS A 119 -0.88 2.64 -4.36
C LYS A 119 -0.67 1.33 -3.60
N ALA A 120 -1.45 1.12 -2.54
CA ALA A 120 -1.55 -0.14 -1.83
C ALA A 120 -1.68 -1.31 -2.81
N TRP A 121 -0.89 -2.35 -2.57
CA TRP A 121 -0.76 -3.56 -3.40
C TRP A 121 -0.13 -3.35 -4.79
N GLY A 122 0.25 -2.11 -5.14
CA GLY A 122 0.97 -1.79 -6.37
C GLY A 122 2.43 -2.24 -6.34
N GLN A 123 3.02 -2.39 -7.53
CA GLN A 123 4.45 -2.64 -7.66
C GLN A 123 5.24 -1.38 -7.31
N CYS A 124 6.24 -1.51 -6.44
CA CYS A 124 7.13 -0.44 -5.99
C CYS A 124 8.61 -0.73 -6.26
N GLY A 125 8.93 -1.86 -6.88
CA GLY A 125 10.32 -2.22 -7.14
C GLY A 125 10.48 -3.49 -7.98
N GLY A 126 11.73 -3.80 -8.30
CA GLY A 126 12.13 -4.90 -9.17
C GLY A 126 13.16 -4.50 -10.22
N LYS A 127 13.96 -5.45 -10.70
CA LYS A 127 14.90 -5.29 -11.81
C LYS A 127 14.16 -4.75 -13.04
N ALA A 128 14.68 -3.65 -13.58
CA ALA A 128 14.13 -2.91 -14.72
C ALA A 128 12.71 -2.33 -14.53
N PHE A 129 12.20 -2.23 -13.29
CA PHE A 129 10.92 -1.57 -13.02
C PHE A 129 11.04 -0.05 -13.20
N PRO A 130 10.29 0.57 -14.14
CA PRO A 130 10.40 2.00 -14.43
C PRO A 130 9.41 2.86 -13.61
N GLY A 131 8.63 2.23 -12.71
CA GLY A 131 7.55 2.87 -11.97
C GLY A 131 7.98 3.49 -10.64
N PRO A 132 7.01 3.94 -9.82
CA PRO A 132 7.26 4.64 -8.56
C PRO A 132 7.90 3.74 -7.50
N ALA A 133 8.96 4.23 -6.84
CA ALA A 133 9.69 3.50 -5.80
C ALA A 133 9.14 3.74 -4.37
N ALA A 134 8.47 4.88 -4.17
CA ALA A 134 7.78 5.20 -2.92
C ALA A 134 6.37 4.62 -2.95
N CYS A 135 5.90 4.13 -1.82
CA CYS A 135 4.53 3.69 -1.63
C CYS A 135 3.69 4.81 -1.01
N GLU A 136 2.37 4.78 -1.20
CA GLU A 136 1.49 5.78 -0.61
C GLU A 136 1.49 5.71 0.91
N GLU A 137 1.20 6.83 1.56
CA GLU A 137 1.19 6.92 3.02
C GLU A 137 0.40 5.77 3.66
N GLY A 138 0.98 5.15 4.69
CA GLY A 138 0.42 3.98 5.36
C GLY A 138 0.61 2.66 4.60
N THR A 139 1.58 2.58 3.70
CA THR A 139 1.98 1.34 3.02
C THR A 139 3.51 1.25 2.89
N THR A 140 4.07 0.04 3.05
CA THR A 140 5.51 -0.24 2.96
C THR A 140 5.85 -1.08 1.74
N CYS A 141 6.88 -0.69 0.97
CA CYS A 141 7.39 -1.50 -0.12
C CYS A 141 8.08 -2.77 0.42
N LYS A 142 7.48 -3.95 0.21
CA LYS A 142 8.03 -5.24 0.59
C LYS A 142 8.63 -5.93 -0.64
N TYR A 143 9.87 -6.37 -0.51
CA TYR A 143 10.53 -7.21 -1.48
C TYR A 143 9.82 -8.56 -1.60
N GLN A 144 9.49 -8.98 -2.82
CA GLN A 144 8.93 -10.31 -3.10
C GLN A 144 9.95 -11.15 -3.87
N ASN A 145 10.53 -10.59 -4.92
CA ASN A 145 11.61 -11.20 -5.68
C ASN A 145 12.41 -10.14 -6.46
N ASP A 146 13.45 -10.59 -7.14
CA ASP A 146 14.36 -9.78 -7.95
C ASP A 146 13.66 -8.82 -8.93
N TYR A 147 12.49 -9.18 -9.45
CA TYR A 147 11.76 -8.43 -10.47
C TYR A 147 10.49 -7.75 -9.93
N TYR A 148 10.14 -7.97 -8.67
CA TYR A 148 8.88 -7.52 -8.09
C TYR A 148 9.02 -7.20 -6.60
N SER A 149 8.68 -5.97 -6.23
CA SER A 149 8.41 -5.54 -4.86
C SER A 149 7.05 -4.88 -4.82
N GLN A 150 6.30 -5.08 -3.73
CA GLN A 150 4.91 -4.68 -3.62
C GLN A 150 4.67 -3.78 -2.41
N CYS A 151 3.90 -2.70 -2.58
CA CYS A 151 3.43 -1.89 -1.45
C CYS A 151 2.41 -2.67 -0.65
N ILE A 152 2.75 -3.01 0.59
CA ILE A 152 1.85 -3.70 1.52
C ILE A 152 1.35 -2.68 2.52
N PRO A 153 0.02 -2.54 2.73
CA PRO A 153 -0.52 -1.68 3.76
C PRO A 153 0.14 -1.91 5.11
N ASP A 154 0.58 -0.82 5.73
CA ASP A 154 1.08 -0.84 7.08
C ASP A 154 -0.07 -1.15 8.03
N PRO A 155 0.20 -1.86 9.13
CA PRO A 155 -0.76 -1.98 10.20
C PRO A 155 -1.11 -0.56 10.69
N LYS A 156 -2.36 -0.13 10.50
CA LYS A 156 -2.81 1.13 11.08
C LYS A 156 -2.65 1.05 12.59
N VAL A 157 -1.90 1.99 13.15
CA VAL A 157 -1.67 2.10 14.59
C VAL A 157 -3.03 2.36 15.26
N GLY A 158 -3.54 1.35 15.97
CA GLY A 158 -4.79 1.44 16.73
C GLY A 158 -5.95 0.59 16.22
N GLU A 159 -5.80 -0.18 15.13
CA GLU A 159 -6.85 -1.14 14.72
C GLU A 159 -6.65 -2.51 15.40
N THR A 160 -7.74 -3.09 15.90
CA THR A 160 -7.70 -4.41 16.57
C THR A 160 -7.30 -5.50 15.57
N PRO A 161 -6.34 -6.39 15.93
CA PRO A 161 -5.97 -7.52 15.08
C PRO A 161 -7.18 -8.39 14.73
N ARG A 162 -7.23 -8.88 13.50
CA ARG A 162 -8.32 -9.71 12.99
C ARG A 162 -8.32 -11.09 13.62
N TYR A 163 -9.52 -11.58 13.92
CA TYR A 163 -9.71 -12.86 14.60
C TYR A 163 -9.61 -14.04 13.62
N HIS A 164 -9.71 -15.25 14.16
CA HIS A 164 -9.49 -16.50 13.45
C HIS A 164 -10.32 -16.58 12.16
N TYR A 165 -9.68 -16.83 11.01
CA TYR A 165 -10.32 -16.95 9.68
C TYR A 165 -11.01 -15.70 9.14
N GLU A 166 -10.83 -14.54 9.77
CA GLU A 166 -11.40 -13.29 9.27
C GLU A 166 -10.65 -12.77 8.04
N GLN A 167 -11.34 -11.97 7.23
CA GLN A 167 -10.72 -11.25 6.13
C GLN A 167 -9.72 -10.23 6.67
N CYS A 168 -8.48 -10.29 6.21
CA CYS A 168 -7.37 -9.41 6.61
C CYS A 168 -6.76 -8.65 5.42
N GLY A 169 -7.38 -8.71 4.24
CA GLY A 169 -6.89 -7.99 3.07
C GLY A 169 -7.76 -8.20 1.82
N GLY A 170 -7.39 -7.49 0.75
CA GLY A 170 -8.08 -7.49 -0.54
C GLY A 170 -8.39 -6.08 -1.05
N ILE A 171 -8.63 -5.94 -2.36
CA ILE A 171 -9.09 -4.70 -2.99
C ILE A 171 -10.41 -4.25 -2.34
N GLY A 172 -10.43 -3.03 -1.82
CA GLY A 172 -11.59 -2.43 -1.15
C GLY A 172 -11.74 -2.77 0.33
N TYR A 173 -10.86 -3.60 0.91
CA TYR A 173 -10.84 -3.87 2.34
C TYR A 173 -10.18 -2.70 3.10
N SER A 174 -10.82 -2.24 4.18
CA SER A 174 -10.40 -1.06 4.95
C SER A 174 -10.02 -1.34 6.41
N GLY A 175 -10.17 -2.58 6.88
CA GLY A 175 -9.85 -2.99 8.25
C GLY A 175 -8.39 -3.40 8.45
N ALA A 176 -8.09 -3.94 9.64
CA ALA A 176 -6.74 -4.33 10.01
C ALA A 176 -6.17 -5.43 9.10
N CYS A 177 -4.94 -5.24 8.64
CA CYS A 177 -4.18 -6.23 7.87
C CYS A 177 -3.40 -7.22 8.75
N THR A 178 -3.38 -7.01 10.06
CA THR A 178 -2.75 -7.89 11.03
C THR A 178 -3.77 -8.86 11.63
N CYS A 179 -3.32 -10.08 11.90
CA CYS A 179 -4.11 -11.10 12.59
C CYS A 179 -3.67 -11.19 14.06
N VAL A 180 -4.49 -11.80 14.91
CA VAL A 180 -4.11 -12.16 16.29
C VAL A 180 -2.81 -12.99 16.33
N PRO A 181 -2.04 -12.96 17.43
CA PRO A 181 -0.79 -13.71 17.52
C PRO A 181 -0.91 -15.20 17.12
N GLY A 182 0.04 -15.69 16.32
CA GLY A 182 0.05 -17.06 15.78
C GLY A 182 -0.78 -17.25 14.50
N TRP A 183 -1.28 -16.17 13.92
CA TRP A 183 -2.04 -16.15 12.66
C TRP A 183 -1.38 -15.18 11.68
N THR A 184 -1.38 -15.57 10.41
CA THR A 184 -0.83 -14.75 9.33
C THR A 184 -1.91 -14.45 8.30
N CYS A 185 -1.85 -13.25 7.73
CA CYS A 185 -2.74 -12.87 6.66
C CYS A 185 -2.29 -13.51 5.34
N LYS A 186 -2.90 -14.63 4.98
CA LYS A 186 -2.58 -15.34 3.74
C LYS A 186 -3.37 -14.76 2.57
N PHE A 187 -2.65 -14.36 1.53
CA PHE A 187 -3.24 -13.97 0.26
C PHE A 187 -4.01 -15.13 -0.36
N MET A 188 -5.31 -14.93 -0.63
CA MET A 188 -6.14 -15.93 -1.30
C MET A 188 -6.50 -15.46 -2.72
N SER A 189 -6.82 -14.18 -2.87
CA SER A 189 -7.12 -13.55 -4.15
C SER A 189 -6.93 -12.03 -4.06
N ALA A 190 -6.99 -11.35 -5.21
CA ALA A 190 -6.92 -9.89 -5.28
C ALA A 190 -7.97 -9.19 -4.39
N TYR A 191 -9.14 -9.78 -4.17
CA TYR A 191 -10.24 -9.19 -3.41
C TYR A 191 -10.36 -9.75 -1.98
N TYR A 192 -9.56 -10.77 -1.62
CA TYR A 192 -9.72 -11.48 -0.36
C TYR A 192 -8.40 -12.07 0.13
N SER A 193 -8.00 -11.71 1.34
CA SER A 193 -6.94 -12.38 2.11
C SER A 193 -7.52 -12.78 3.46
N GLN A 194 -7.08 -13.91 4.00
CA GLN A 194 -7.67 -14.51 5.19
C GLN A 194 -6.61 -14.77 6.26
N CYS A 195 -6.96 -14.49 7.53
CA CYS A 195 -6.17 -14.94 8.66
C CYS A 195 -6.19 -16.46 8.70
N VAL A 196 -5.04 -17.08 8.50
CA VAL A 196 -4.86 -18.52 8.66
C VAL A 196 -3.82 -18.77 9.76
N PRO A 197 -3.82 -19.95 10.40
CA PRO A 197 -2.74 -20.31 11.31
C PRO A 197 -1.41 -20.17 10.59
N GLU A 198 -0.41 -19.57 11.25
CA GLU A 198 0.96 -19.66 10.75
C GLU A 198 1.34 -21.14 10.65
N ASP A 199 1.89 -21.55 9.50
CA ASP A 199 2.62 -22.81 9.42
C ASP A 199 3.72 -22.70 10.48
N ARG A 200 3.58 -23.43 11.58
CA ARG A 200 4.32 -23.18 12.83
C ARG A 200 5.80 -23.56 12.73
N ALA A 201 6.55 -22.92 11.84
CA ALA A 201 7.93 -22.55 12.12
C ALA A 201 7.94 -21.43 13.18
N LEU A 202 7.24 -21.64 14.29
CA LEU A 202 7.11 -20.67 15.37
C LEU A 202 8.40 -20.68 16.17
N THR A 203 8.93 -19.48 16.31
CA THR A 203 10.00 -18.97 17.16
C THR A 203 9.88 -19.32 18.65
N VAL A 204 8.94 -20.19 19.05
CA VAL A 204 8.76 -20.65 20.42
C VAL A 204 9.44 -22.00 20.55
N ALA A 205 10.53 -22.04 21.31
CA ALA A 205 11.26 -23.26 21.56
C ALA A 205 10.35 -24.32 22.23
N ALA A 206 10.46 -25.58 21.79
CA ALA A 206 9.68 -26.68 22.37
C ALA A 206 10.07 -26.90 23.84
N LYS A 207 9.06 -27.17 24.67
CA LYS A 207 9.25 -27.49 26.08
C LYS A 207 10.04 -28.80 26.27
N ALA A 208 10.62 -28.99 27.45
CA ALA A 208 11.19 -30.26 27.87
C ALA A 208 10.22 -31.41 27.55
N TRP A 209 10.75 -32.47 26.95
CA TRP A 209 10.02 -33.65 26.43
C TRP A 209 9.10 -33.40 25.23
N GLY A 210 9.01 -32.17 24.73
CA GLY A 210 8.27 -31.82 23.52
C GLY A 210 8.96 -32.29 22.24
N GLN A 211 8.18 -32.46 21.16
CA GLN A 211 8.73 -32.76 19.84
C GLN A 211 9.40 -31.52 19.25
N CYS A 212 10.64 -31.69 18.78
CA CYS A 212 11.48 -30.63 18.21
C CYS A 212 11.93 -30.89 16.78
N GLY A 213 11.40 -31.93 16.13
CA GLY A 213 11.80 -32.31 14.78
C GLY A 213 11.16 -33.60 14.29
N GLY A 214 11.44 -33.93 13.04
CA GLY A 214 10.90 -35.08 12.31
C GLY A 214 10.47 -34.72 10.89
N LYS A 215 10.56 -35.66 9.95
CA LYS A 215 10.05 -35.51 8.58
C LYS A 215 8.58 -35.10 8.59
N GLY A 216 8.28 -33.93 8.04
CA GLY A 216 6.92 -33.38 7.94
C GLY A 216 6.38 -32.76 9.24
N PHE A 217 7.18 -32.65 10.31
CA PHE A 217 6.77 -31.99 11.54
C PHE A 217 6.74 -30.46 11.34
N PRO A 218 5.56 -29.81 11.45
CA PRO A 218 5.42 -28.38 11.20
C PRO A 218 5.60 -27.56 12.48
N GLY A 219 6.25 -28.11 13.51
CA GLY A 219 6.38 -27.50 14.83
C GLY A 219 7.79 -26.92 15.10
N PRO A 220 8.10 -26.61 16.37
CA PRO A 220 9.34 -25.92 16.72
C PRO A 220 10.59 -26.77 16.43
N ALA A 221 11.63 -26.14 15.87
CA ALA A 221 12.91 -26.79 15.55
C ALA A 221 13.98 -26.61 16.64
N THR A 222 13.69 -25.79 17.65
CA THR A 222 14.58 -25.51 18.78
C THR A 222 13.92 -25.92 20.09
N CYS A 223 14.72 -26.21 21.10
CA CYS A 223 14.27 -26.58 22.44
C CYS A 223 14.50 -25.45 23.44
N GLU A 224 13.70 -25.38 24.50
CA GLU A 224 13.86 -24.38 25.55
C GLU A 224 15.23 -24.50 26.24
N GLU A 225 15.68 -23.41 26.86
CA GLU A 225 17.00 -23.36 27.50
C GLU A 225 17.18 -24.50 28.52
N GLY A 226 18.36 -25.13 28.50
CA GLY A 226 18.66 -26.30 29.33
C GLY A 226 18.07 -27.61 28.81
N THR A 227 17.69 -27.69 27.54
CA THR A 227 17.26 -28.92 26.88
C THR A 227 17.86 -29.03 25.46
N THR A 228 18.23 -30.24 25.04
CA THR A 228 18.79 -30.54 23.72
C THR A 228 17.83 -31.37 22.87
N CYS A 229 17.62 -30.97 21.61
CA CYS A 229 16.84 -31.77 20.66
C CYS A 229 17.60 -33.05 20.28
N LYS A 230 17.06 -34.22 20.65
CA LYS A 230 17.62 -35.53 20.31
C LYS A 230 16.73 -36.21 19.27
N LEU A 231 17.32 -36.60 18.15
CA LEU A 231 16.67 -37.44 17.15
C LEU A 231 16.37 -38.81 17.76
N GLN A 232 15.12 -39.24 17.74
CA GLN A 232 14.71 -40.60 18.11
C GLN A 232 14.52 -41.45 16.86
N ASN A 233 13.89 -40.88 15.84
CA ASN A 233 13.76 -41.49 14.52
C ASN A 233 13.51 -40.42 13.45
N ASP A 234 13.45 -40.85 12.18
CA ASP A 234 13.23 -39.99 11.01
C ASP A 234 12.03 -39.04 11.11
N TYR A 235 10.99 -39.40 11.86
CA TYR A 235 9.73 -38.65 11.98
C TYR A 235 9.58 -37.98 13.35
N TYR A 236 10.53 -38.18 14.28
CA TYR A 236 10.41 -37.72 15.65
C TYR A 236 11.76 -37.40 16.29
N SER A 237 11.93 -36.14 16.70
CA SER A 237 12.98 -35.68 17.60
C SER A 237 12.35 -35.10 18.85
N GLN A 238 12.97 -35.29 20.01
CA GLN A 238 12.44 -34.85 21.31
C GLN A 238 13.44 -33.97 22.05
N CYS A 239 12.95 -32.91 22.71
CA CYS A 239 13.75 -32.10 23.62
C CYS A 239 14.04 -32.87 24.90
N ILE A 240 15.29 -33.22 25.13
CA ILE A 240 15.72 -33.92 26.34
C ILE A 240 16.42 -32.90 27.25
N PRO A 241 16.04 -32.78 28.54
CA PRO A 241 16.75 -31.93 29.49
C PRO A 241 18.25 -32.22 29.50
N ASP A 242 19.04 -31.17 29.38
CA ASP A 242 20.47 -31.26 29.55
C ASP A 242 20.79 -31.55 31.02
N PRO A 243 21.88 -32.27 31.31
CA PRO A 243 22.41 -32.29 32.66
C PRO A 243 22.62 -30.87 33.16
N LYS A 244 22.05 -30.54 34.31
CA LYS A 244 22.33 -29.24 34.91
C LYS A 244 23.81 -29.16 35.27
N LYS A 245 24.51 -28.23 34.63
CA LYS A 245 25.88 -27.87 34.98
C LYS A 245 25.87 -27.31 36.40
N GLY A 246 26.40 -28.07 37.36
CA GLY A 246 26.47 -27.68 38.77
C GLY A 246 25.60 -28.51 39.74
N GLU A 247 24.95 -29.59 39.29
CA GLU A 247 24.37 -30.55 40.22
C GLU A 247 25.46 -31.38 40.93
N THR A 248 25.23 -31.69 42.21
CA THR A 248 26.16 -32.48 43.03
C THR A 248 26.40 -33.84 42.40
N PRO A 249 27.66 -34.31 42.30
CA PRO A 249 27.96 -35.64 41.79
C PRO A 249 27.18 -36.73 42.54
N ARG A 250 26.68 -37.72 41.80
CA ARG A 250 25.86 -38.80 42.35
C ARG A 250 26.66 -39.67 43.32
N TYR A 251 26.03 -40.02 44.44
CA TYR A 251 26.65 -40.78 45.51
C TYR A 251 26.74 -42.28 45.15
N HIS A 252 27.32 -43.06 46.05
CA HIS A 252 27.63 -44.47 45.84
C HIS A 252 26.35 -45.25 45.44
N TYR A 253 26.38 -45.94 44.29
CA TYR A 253 25.27 -46.74 43.75
C TYR A 253 24.01 -45.99 43.32
N GLU A 254 24.04 -44.66 43.26
CA GLU A 254 22.90 -43.89 42.77
C GLU A 254 22.73 -44.00 41.24
N GLN A 255 21.51 -43.78 40.76
CA GLN A 255 21.20 -43.72 39.34
C GLN A 255 21.88 -42.50 38.72
N CYS A 256 22.71 -42.71 37.69
CA CYS A 256 23.46 -41.65 37.00
C CYS A 256 23.11 -41.56 35.51
N GLY A 257 22.05 -42.24 35.07
CA GLY A 257 21.62 -42.22 33.66
C GLY A 257 20.42 -43.11 33.38
N GLY A 258 19.99 -43.10 32.12
CA GLY A 258 18.80 -43.79 31.61
C GLY A 258 17.86 -42.85 30.85
N ILE A 259 17.05 -43.40 29.95
CA ILE A 259 15.94 -42.68 29.29
C ILE A 259 15.01 -42.14 30.38
N GLY A 260 14.76 -40.83 30.35
CA GLY A 260 13.92 -40.15 31.35
C GLY A 260 14.67 -39.60 32.57
N TYR A 261 15.95 -39.93 32.75
CA TYR A 261 16.75 -39.44 33.87
C TYR A 261 17.22 -37.99 33.63
N VAL A 262 16.95 -37.10 34.59
CA VAL A 262 17.21 -35.64 34.53
C VAL A 262 18.18 -35.13 35.59
N GLY A 263 18.90 -36.02 36.27
CA GLY A 263 19.89 -35.65 37.29
C GLY A 263 21.33 -35.65 36.76
N ALA A 264 22.29 -35.42 37.66
CA ALA A 264 23.72 -35.49 37.34
C ALA A 264 24.15 -36.86 36.78
N TYR A 265 24.95 -36.85 35.70
CA TYR A 265 25.59 -38.06 35.13
C TYR A 265 26.96 -38.35 35.73
N ASP A 266 27.56 -37.35 36.38
CA ASP A 266 28.85 -37.48 37.06
C ASP A 266 28.67 -38.16 38.42
N CYS A 267 29.48 -39.18 38.67
CA CYS A 267 29.58 -39.82 39.98
C CYS A 267 30.67 -39.14 40.82
N VAL A 268 30.59 -39.27 42.15
CA VAL A 268 31.66 -38.84 43.06
C VAL A 268 33.03 -39.39 42.65
N PRO A 269 34.15 -38.71 42.98
CA PRO A 269 35.49 -39.19 42.64
C PRO A 269 35.73 -40.66 43.05
N GLY A 270 36.35 -41.44 42.16
CA GLY A 270 36.54 -42.89 42.33
C GLY A 270 35.39 -43.77 41.82
N TRP A 271 34.30 -43.16 41.36
CA TRP A 271 33.13 -43.84 40.79
C TRP A 271 32.94 -43.48 39.32
N THR A 272 32.26 -44.34 38.59
CA THR A 272 31.93 -44.14 37.18
C THR A 272 30.50 -44.55 36.92
N CYS A 273 29.83 -43.85 36.01
CA CYS A 273 28.48 -44.21 35.61
C CYS A 273 28.54 -45.42 34.67
N LYS A 274 28.07 -46.57 35.13
CA LYS A 274 28.00 -47.80 34.34
C LYS A 274 26.60 -47.96 33.76
N TYR A 275 26.54 -48.07 32.44
CA TYR A 275 25.32 -48.44 31.73
C TYR A 275 24.83 -49.82 32.19
N MET A 276 23.56 -49.93 32.56
CA MET A 276 22.92 -51.19 32.92
C MET A 276 21.80 -51.55 31.93
N SER A 277 20.98 -50.57 31.55
CA SER A 277 19.93 -50.70 30.54
C SER A 277 19.57 -49.33 29.97
N ASP A 278 18.74 -49.32 28.91
CA ASP A 278 18.26 -48.08 28.27
C ASP A 278 17.63 -47.12 29.27
N TYR A 279 16.96 -47.62 30.32
CA TYR A 279 16.26 -46.82 31.32
C TYR A 279 17.05 -46.61 32.62
N TYR A 280 18.25 -47.20 32.75
CA TYR A 280 18.98 -47.19 34.01
C TYR A 280 20.50 -47.31 33.84
N SER A 281 21.23 -46.34 34.39
CA SER A 281 22.67 -46.42 34.61
C SER A 281 22.98 -46.14 36.08
N GLN A 282 24.00 -46.78 36.63
CA GLN A 282 24.33 -46.71 38.05
C GLN A 282 25.79 -46.33 38.30
N CYS A 283 26.04 -45.50 39.31
CA CYS A 283 27.40 -45.24 39.79
C CYS A 283 28.00 -46.51 40.39
N VAL A 284 29.12 -46.98 39.84
CA VAL A 284 29.88 -48.12 40.37
C VAL A 284 31.33 -47.74 40.65
N PRO A 285 32.03 -48.43 41.57
CA PRO A 285 33.44 -48.18 41.82
C PRO A 285 34.26 -48.45 40.55
N LYS A 286 35.20 -47.57 40.20
CA LYS A 286 36.11 -47.77 39.05
C LYS A 286 36.90 -49.08 39.16
N ASN A 287 37.18 -49.53 40.38
CA ASN A 287 37.94 -50.75 40.67
C ASN A 287 37.16 -52.07 40.43
N ARG A 288 35.87 -52.01 40.08
CA ARG A 288 35.02 -53.18 39.82
C ARG A 288 34.77 -53.46 38.33
N LEU A 289 35.46 -52.76 37.42
CA LEU A 289 35.37 -52.99 35.97
C LEU A 289 36.35 -54.07 35.44
N LEU A 290 37.10 -54.71 36.33
CA LEU A 290 37.94 -55.87 36.05
C LEU A 290 37.39 -57.08 36.81
N LEU A 291 36.36 -57.74 36.27
CA LEU A 291 35.98 -59.14 36.51
C LEU A 291 34.91 -59.51 35.46
#